data_AF-A0A1Y0ZCD0-F1
#
_entry.id   AF-A0A1Y0ZCD0-F1
#
_cell.length_a   1.000
_cell.length_b   1.000
_cell.length_c   1.000
_cell.angle_alpha   90.00
_cell.angle_beta   90.00
_cell.angle_gamma   90.00
#
_symmetry.space_group_name_H-M   'P 1'
#
loop_
_entity.id
_entity.type
_entity.pdbx_description
1 polymer ?
#
loop_
_entity_poly.entity_id
_entity_poly.type
_entity_poly.pdbx_seq_one_letter_code
_entity_poly.pdbx_strand_id
1 'polypeptide(L)'
;MAKDNSNIAPAPFDGAAVWATLSPEQQARIGAVALEAAVAGAIAEFFPDPAGRAGAEAQRVALKALETAALNIDGIDRTWIDGAGGKPRFRIPSVVGSVCRACGCSQEDPCDEGCGWHDAVTCTACAGSGEAAHG
;
A
#
# COMPACT_ATOMS: atom_id res chain seq x y z
N MET A 1 3.27 25.69 15.95
CA MET A 1 4.00 24.54 15.38
C MET A 1 2.98 23.64 14.71
N ALA A 2 3.03 23.51 13.38
CA ALA A 2 2.19 22.56 12.67
C ALA A 2 2.47 21.15 13.23
N LYS A 3 1.43 20.43 13.62
CA LYS A 3 1.57 19.04 14.05
C LYS A 3 2.09 18.23 12.84
N ASP A 4 3.35 17.77 12.90
CA ASP A 4 3.81 16.69 12.01
C ASP A 4 3.10 15.40 12.43
N ASN A 5 1.87 15.27 11.98
CA ASN A 5 1.03 14.08 12.13
C ASN A 5 1.34 13.03 11.06
N SER A 6 2.32 13.28 10.18
CA SER A 6 2.58 12.39 9.06
C SER A 6 3.37 11.16 9.52
N ASN A 7 2.64 10.08 9.79
CA ASN A 7 3.22 8.73 9.87
C ASN A 7 3.45 8.13 8.46
N ILE A 8 3.36 8.95 7.40
CA ILE A 8 3.62 8.57 6.01
C ILE A 8 4.99 9.12 5.60
N ALA A 9 5.86 8.22 5.12
CA ALA A 9 7.18 8.56 4.63
C ALA A 9 7.10 9.29 3.28
N PRO A 10 8.04 10.20 2.96
CA PRO A 10 8.03 10.95 1.70
C PRO A 10 8.35 10.07 0.48
N ALA A 11 9.18 9.03 0.66
CA ALA A 11 9.50 8.08 -0.39
C ALA A 11 8.52 6.90 -0.35
N PRO A 12 7.94 6.47 -1.49
CA PRO A 12 7.09 5.29 -1.55
C PRO A 12 7.89 4.02 -1.34
N PHE A 13 7.19 2.93 -1.06
CA PHE A 13 7.76 1.59 -1.08
C PHE A 13 7.76 1.08 -2.53
N ASP A 14 8.94 0.93 -3.11
CA ASP A 14 9.10 0.40 -4.46
C ASP A 14 9.20 -1.13 -4.41
N GLY A 15 8.06 -1.79 -4.63
CA GLY A 15 7.97 -3.24 -4.63
C GLY A 15 8.82 -3.90 -5.73
N ALA A 16 9.02 -3.25 -6.88
CA ALA A 16 9.81 -3.80 -7.97
C ALA A 16 11.31 -3.75 -7.65
N ALA A 17 11.79 -2.64 -7.09
CA ALA A 17 13.17 -2.53 -6.63
C ALA A 17 13.47 -3.54 -5.51
N VAL A 18 12.57 -3.69 -4.54
CA VAL A 18 12.73 -4.67 -3.45
C VAL A 18 12.71 -6.09 -4.01
N TRP A 19 11.77 -6.41 -4.91
CA TRP A 19 11.70 -7.71 -5.58
C TRP A 19 13.02 -8.11 -6.24
N ALA A 20 13.66 -7.17 -6.93
CA ALA A 20 14.92 -7.40 -7.63
C ALA A 20 16.09 -7.75 -6.70
N THR A 21 16.00 -7.42 -5.42
CA THR A 21 17.04 -7.77 -4.42
C THR A 21 16.85 -9.16 -3.78
N LEU A 22 15.71 -9.80 -4.02
CA LEU A 22 15.40 -11.10 -3.41
C LEU A 22 16.13 -12.24 -4.11
N SER A 23 16.41 -13.31 -3.36
CA SER A 23 16.93 -14.54 -3.94
C SER A 23 15.91 -15.15 -4.91
N PRO A 24 16.36 -15.95 -5.89
CA PRO A 24 15.45 -16.65 -6.80
C PRO A 24 14.41 -17.51 -6.07
N GLU A 25 14.78 -18.13 -4.95
CA GLU A 25 13.87 -18.94 -4.13
C GLU A 25 12.81 -18.08 -3.44
N GLN A 26 13.19 -16.89 -2.92
CA GLN A 26 12.24 -15.94 -2.35
C GLN A 26 11.26 -15.43 -3.41
N GLN A 27 11.77 -15.03 -4.58
CA GLN A 27 10.96 -14.61 -5.72
C GLN A 27 9.99 -15.71 -6.15
N ALA A 28 10.47 -16.95 -6.30
CA ALA A 28 9.63 -18.07 -6.72
C ALA A 28 8.49 -18.35 -5.71
N ARG A 29 8.78 -18.31 -4.40
CA ARG A 29 7.76 -18.51 -3.36
C ARG A 29 6.70 -17.41 -3.37
N ILE A 30 7.11 -16.15 -3.34
CA ILE A 30 6.18 -15.02 -3.32
C ILE A 30 5.37 -14.99 -4.63
N GLY A 31 6.05 -15.21 -5.77
CA GLY A 31 5.43 -15.17 -7.10
C GLY A 31 4.40 -16.27 -7.30
N ALA A 32 4.68 -17.49 -6.84
CA ALA A 32 3.72 -18.60 -6.92
C ALA A 32 2.43 -18.27 -6.15
N VAL A 33 2.54 -17.81 -4.91
CA VAL A 33 1.38 -17.47 -4.09
C VAL A 33 0.63 -16.25 -4.62
N ALA A 34 1.35 -15.24 -5.13
CA ALA A 34 0.73 -14.07 -5.75
C ALA A 34 -0.07 -14.45 -7.01
N LEU A 35 0.43 -15.39 -7.82
CA LEU A 35 -0.29 -15.90 -8.99
C LEU A 35 -1.55 -16.66 -8.57
N GLU A 36 -1.48 -17.50 -7.54
CA GLU A 36 -2.66 -18.18 -6.99
C GLU A 36 -3.70 -17.19 -6.46
N ALA A 37 -3.28 -16.13 -5.75
CA ALA A 37 -4.19 -15.09 -5.27
C ALA A 37 -4.89 -14.35 -6.42
N ALA A 38 -4.15 -14.02 -7.50
CA ALA A 38 -4.71 -13.36 -8.67
C ALA A 38 -5.73 -14.26 -9.40
N VAL A 39 -5.37 -15.53 -9.63
CA VAL A 39 -6.27 -16.50 -10.27
C VAL A 39 -7.51 -16.76 -9.43
N ALA A 40 -7.36 -16.91 -8.11
CA ALA A 40 -8.49 -17.11 -7.19
C ALA A 40 -9.43 -15.90 -7.16
N GLY A 41 -8.89 -14.68 -7.20
CA GLY A 41 -9.67 -13.45 -7.31
C GLY A 41 -10.47 -13.39 -8.62
N ALA A 42 -9.84 -13.71 -9.76
CA ALA A 42 -10.52 -13.78 -11.04
C ALA A 42 -11.63 -14.84 -11.05
N ILE A 43 -11.42 -16.00 -10.40
CA ILE A 43 -12.45 -17.03 -10.22
C ILE A 43 -13.63 -16.46 -9.42
N ALA A 44 -13.35 -15.78 -8.30
CA ALA A 44 -14.36 -15.20 -7.43
C ALA A 44 -15.20 -14.12 -8.14
N GLU A 45 -14.57 -13.31 -8.99
CA GLU A 45 -15.21 -12.18 -9.67
C GLU A 45 -16.05 -12.62 -10.88
N PHE A 46 -15.53 -13.53 -11.71
CA PHE A 46 -16.12 -13.82 -13.02
C PHE A 46 -16.93 -15.12 -13.09
N PHE A 47 -16.88 -15.98 -12.08
CA PHE A 47 -17.50 -17.32 -12.13
C PHE A 47 -18.49 -17.53 -10.96
N PRO A 48 -19.81 -17.50 -11.22
CA PRO A 48 -20.83 -17.66 -10.18
C PRO A 48 -21.01 -19.12 -9.72
N ASP A 49 -21.77 -19.30 -8.63
CA ASP A 49 -22.04 -20.58 -7.95
C ASP A 49 -20.73 -21.36 -7.65
N PRO A 50 -20.65 -22.66 -7.26
CA PRO A 50 -19.64 -23.16 -6.31
C PRO A 50 -18.17 -22.79 -6.60
N ALA A 51 -17.80 -22.57 -7.87
CA ALA A 51 -16.52 -22.02 -8.28
C ALA A 51 -16.21 -20.64 -7.65
N GLY A 52 -17.11 -19.66 -7.71
CA GLY A 52 -16.88 -18.32 -7.15
C GLY A 52 -16.70 -18.34 -5.64
N ARG A 53 -17.49 -19.16 -4.93
CA ARG A 53 -17.32 -19.38 -3.48
C ARG A 53 -15.96 -20.02 -3.15
N ALA A 54 -15.53 -21.01 -3.94
CA ALA A 54 -14.21 -21.61 -3.79
C ALA A 54 -13.09 -20.60 -4.11
N GLY A 55 -13.26 -19.79 -5.15
CA GLY A 55 -12.34 -18.71 -5.54
C GLY A 55 -12.15 -17.68 -4.44
N ALA A 56 -13.24 -17.19 -3.83
CA ALA A 56 -13.18 -16.22 -2.75
C ALA A 56 -12.41 -16.76 -1.53
N GLU A 57 -12.67 -18.02 -1.14
CA GLU A 57 -11.95 -18.64 -0.03
C GLU A 57 -10.48 -18.92 -0.39
N ALA A 58 -10.21 -19.38 -1.61
CA ALA A 58 -8.84 -19.58 -2.11
C ALA A 58 -8.06 -18.25 -2.13
N GLN A 59 -8.69 -17.15 -2.56
CA GLN A 59 -8.08 -15.82 -2.56
C GLN A 59 -7.75 -15.37 -1.14
N ARG A 60 -8.69 -15.53 -0.20
CA ARG A 60 -8.47 -15.20 1.22
C ARG A 60 -7.30 -15.98 1.82
N VAL A 61 -7.20 -17.28 1.54
CA VAL A 61 -6.09 -18.13 1.99
C VAL A 61 -4.76 -17.71 1.34
N ALA A 62 -4.77 -17.49 0.02
CA ALA A 62 -3.60 -17.10 -0.75
C ALA A 62 -3.06 -15.73 -0.32
N LEU A 63 -3.91 -14.74 -0.04
CA LEU A 63 -3.47 -13.42 0.47
C LEU A 63 -2.77 -13.54 1.82
N LYS A 64 -3.29 -14.36 2.75
CA LYS A 64 -2.62 -14.62 4.03
C LYS A 64 -1.29 -15.36 3.87
N ALA A 65 -1.24 -16.31 2.94
CA ALA A 65 0.00 -16.99 2.58
C ALA A 65 1.02 -16.02 1.94
N LEU A 66 0.54 -15.06 1.15
CA LEU A 66 1.37 -14.04 0.51
C LEU A 66 2.00 -13.11 1.55
N GLU A 67 1.21 -12.62 2.50
CA GLU A 67 1.73 -11.85 3.65
C GLU A 67 2.79 -12.63 4.41
N THR A 68 2.57 -13.93 4.62
CA THR A 68 3.53 -14.79 5.31
C THR A 68 4.82 -14.97 4.51
N ALA A 69 4.70 -15.25 3.21
CA ALA A 69 5.83 -15.44 2.32
C ALA A 69 6.64 -14.15 2.14
N ALA A 70 5.96 -13.00 2.10
CA ALA A 70 6.58 -11.70 1.88
C ALA A 70 7.12 -11.06 3.17
N LEU A 71 6.53 -11.26 4.34
CA LEU A 71 6.84 -10.43 5.54
C LEU A 71 7.43 -11.20 6.74
N ASN A 72 7.47 -12.54 6.70
CA ASN A 72 7.99 -13.35 7.82
C ASN A 72 9.43 -13.85 7.58
N ILE A 73 9.75 -15.07 8.07
CA ILE A 73 11.11 -15.56 8.39
C ILE A 73 12.15 -15.39 7.27
N ASP A 74 11.72 -15.49 6.00
CA ASP A 74 12.57 -15.34 4.81
C ASP A 74 12.01 -14.30 3.82
N GLY A 75 11.21 -13.36 4.32
CA GLY A 75 10.55 -12.33 3.52
C GLY A 75 11.45 -11.14 3.20
N ILE A 76 10.82 -10.01 2.91
CA ILE A 76 11.47 -8.71 2.78
C ILE A 76 11.75 -8.14 4.17
N ASP A 77 12.92 -7.53 4.33
CA ASP A 77 13.21 -6.70 5.51
C ASP A 77 12.20 -5.54 5.62
N ARG A 78 12.02 -5.01 6.83
CA ARG A 78 11.10 -3.90 7.19
C ARG A 78 11.42 -2.54 6.54
N THR A 79 11.97 -2.56 5.33
CA THR A 79 12.27 -1.46 4.42
C THR A 79 11.06 -0.57 4.10
N TRP A 80 9.83 -1.01 4.37
CA TRP A 80 8.62 -0.18 4.33
C TRP A 80 8.45 0.73 5.55
N ILE A 81 9.33 0.64 6.55
CA ILE A 81 9.37 1.53 7.71
C ILE A 81 10.61 2.43 7.59
N ASP A 82 10.38 3.73 7.50
CA ASP A 82 11.41 4.75 7.65
C ASP A 82 11.54 5.14 9.13
N GLY A 83 12.70 4.81 9.71
CA GLY A 83 13.02 5.11 11.11
C GLY A 83 13.61 6.51 11.35
N ALA A 84 13.75 7.33 10.31
CA ALA A 84 14.33 8.66 10.45
C ALA A 84 13.51 9.56 11.40
N GLY A 85 14.19 10.21 12.35
CA GLY A 85 13.58 11.21 13.23
C GLY A 85 12.86 10.67 14.47
N GLY A 86 13.11 9.42 14.88
CA GLY A 86 12.68 8.89 16.18
C GLY A 86 11.19 8.53 16.28
N LYS A 87 10.44 8.61 15.17
CA LYS A 87 9.07 8.11 15.04
C LYS A 87 8.96 7.29 13.76
N PRO A 88 8.28 6.12 13.77
CA PRO A 88 8.12 5.33 12.56
C PRO A 88 7.25 6.06 11.55
N ARG A 89 7.74 6.16 10.32
CA ARG A 89 6.97 6.58 9.14
C ARG A 89 6.88 5.42 8.16
N PHE A 90 5.74 5.25 7.50
CA PHE A 90 5.47 4.12 6.62
C PHE A 90 5.57 4.55 5.18
N ARG A 91 6.34 3.81 4.38
CA ARG A 91 6.43 3.96 2.94
C ARG A 91 5.24 3.27 2.31
N ILE A 92 4.33 4.04 1.71
CA ILE A 92 3.14 3.49 1.04
C ILE A 92 3.56 2.86 -0.29
N PRO A 93 3.02 1.68 -0.68
CA PRO A 93 3.35 1.04 -1.96
C PRO A 93 3.16 1.97 -3.16
N SER A 94 4.16 1.98 -4.05
CA SER A 94 4.17 2.87 -5.23
C SER A 94 3.01 2.68 -6.21
N VAL A 95 2.33 1.52 -6.16
CA VAL A 95 1.15 1.23 -7.00
C VAL A 95 -0.03 2.18 -6.74
N VAL A 96 -0.12 2.77 -5.53
CA VAL A 96 -1.16 3.74 -5.17
C VAL A 96 -0.91 5.11 -5.83
N GLY A 97 0.32 5.38 -6.28
CA GLY A 97 0.72 6.69 -6.78
C GLY A 97 0.93 7.71 -5.65
N SER A 98 0.55 8.96 -5.90
CA SER A 98 0.67 10.04 -4.91
C SER A 98 -0.31 9.85 -3.75
N VAL A 99 0.17 10.13 -2.53
CA VAL A 99 -0.63 10.07 -1.29
C VAL A 99 -0.40 11.33 -0.47
N CYS A 100 -1.48 11.95 0.03
CA CYS A 100 -1.38 13.12 0.89
C CYS A 100 -0.81 12.71 2.25
N ARG A 101 0.31 13.29 2.67
CA ARG A 101 0.96 12.95 3.94
C ARG A 101 0.18 13.40 5.18
N ALA A 102 -0.81 14.28 5.01
CA ALA A 102 -1.62 14.79 6.10
C ALA A 102 -2.91 13.98 6.34
N CYS A 103 -3.63 13.60 5.27
CA CYS A 103 -4.91 12.89 5.38
C CYS A 103 -4.91 11.48 4.78
N GLY A 104 -3.87 11.07 4.05
CA GLY A 104 -3.78 9.75 3.44
C GLY A 104 -4.57 9.56 2.14
N CYS A 105 -5.25 10.59 1.63
CA CYS A 105 -5.99 10.47 0.38
C CYS A 105 -5.09 10.18 -0.82
N SER A 106 -5.66 9.53 -1.84
CA SER A 106 -5.03 9.22 -3.12
C SER A 106 -5.96 9.59 -4.28
N GLN A 107 -5.55 9.35 -5.52
CA GLN A 107 -6.42 9.56 -6.68
C GLN A 107 -7.64 8.62 -6.70
N GLU A 108 -7.46 7.39 -6.21
CA GLU A 108 -8.51 6.36 -6.16
C GLU A 108 -9.37 6.44 -4.88
N ASP A 109 -8.92 7.24 -3.89
CA ASP A 109 -9.59 7.48 -2.62
C ASP A 109 -9.41 8.96 -2.21
N PRO A 110 -10.12 9.89 -2.89
CA PRO A 110 -10.03 11.31 -2.57
C PRO A 110 -10.75 11.64 -1.26
N CYS A 111 -10.50 12.84 -0.70
CA CYS A 111 -11.27 13.33 0.44
C CYS A 111 -12.78 13.42 0.12
N ASP A 112 -13.64 13.39 1.16
CA ASP A 112 -15.11 13.36 1.02
C ASP A 112 -15.70 14.44 0.09
N GLU A 113 -15.14 15.66 0.09
CA GLU A 113 -15.59 16.77 -0.76
C GLU A 113 -14.91 16.80 -2.15
N GLY A 114 -14.04 15.83 -2.42
CA GLY A 114 -13.10 15.84 -3.52
C GLY A 114 -11.88 16.74 -3.24
N CYS A 115 -10.71 16.33 -3.70
CA CYS A 115 -9.49 17.13 -3.62
C CYS A 115 -8.61 16.91 -4.85
N GLY A 116 -7.81 17.91 -5.20
CA GLY A 116 -6.69 17.78 -6.14
C GLY A 116 -5.35 17.72 -5.40
N TRP A 117 -4.27 17.72 -6.16
CA TRP A 117 -2.91 17.88 -5.62
C TRP A 117 -2.53 19.35 -5.58
N HIS A 118 -2.08 19.83 -4.41
CA HIS A 118 -1.45 21.14 -4.27
C HIS A 118 0.04 21.07 -4.60
N ASP A 119 0.71 20.04 -4.07
CA ASP A 119 2.09 19.69 -4.35
C ASP A 119 2.24 18.17 -4.42
N ALA A 120 3.48 17.67 -4.49
CA ALA A 120 3.78 16.24 -4.62
C ALA A 120 3.29 15.37 -3.45
N VAL A 121 3.04 15.94 -2.28
CA VAL A 121 2.73 15.23 -1.03
C VAL A 121 1.56 15.80 -0.23
N THR A 122 0.93 16.87 -0.72
CA THR A 122 -0.17 17.58 -0.06
C THR A 122 -1.35 17.77 -1.02
N CYS A 123 -2.55 17.39 -0.59
CA CYS A 123 -3.78 17.67 -1.35
C CYS A 123 -4.29 19.09 -1.10
N THR A 124 -5.13 19.61 -2.00
CA THR A 124 -5.70 20.96 -1.91
C THR A 124 -6.53 21.19 -0.64
N ALA A 125 -7.21 20.17 -0.14
CA ALA A 125 -8.00 20.27 1.10
C ALA A 125 -7.09 20.50 2.33
N CYS A 126 -5.96 19.79 2.41
CA CYS A 126 -5.01 19.96 3.50
C CYS A 126 -4.21 21.26 3.36
N ALA A 127 -3.92 21.71 2.14
CA ALA A 127 -3.24 22.98 1.90
C ALA A 127 -4.05 24.19 2.41
N GLY A 128 -5.35 24.25 2.10
CA GLY A 128 -6.24 25.34 2.52
C GLY A 128 -6.57 25.35 4.02
N SER A 129 -6.44 24.20 4.69
CA SER A 129 -6.66 24.07 6.15
C SER A 129 -5.57 24.76 6.98
N GLY A 130 -4.46 25.19 6.36
CA GLY A 130 -3.36 25.90 7.01
C GLY A 130 -3.49 27.43 7.05
N GLU A 131 -4.40 28.04 6.27
CA GLU A 131 -4.48 29.50 6.10
C GLU A 131 -5.55 30.21 6.94
N ALA A 132 -6.48 29.48 7.58
CA ALA A 132 -7.57 30.07 8.37
C ALA A 132 -7.27 30.27 9.87
N ALA A 133 -6.03 30.59 10.25
CA ALA A 133 -5.63 30.88 11.64
C ALA A 133 -4.98 32.26 11.84
N HIS A 134 -5.14 33.18 10.88
CA HIS A 134 -4.75 34.59 11.00
C HIS A 134 -5.82 35.50 10.39
N GLY A 135 -6.89 35.74 11.15
CA GLY A 135 -7.93 36.74 10.88
C GLY A 135 -8.63 37.11 12.17
#